data_AF-R7U739-F1
#
_entry.id   AF-R7U739-F1
#
_cell.length_a   1.000
_cell.length_b   1.000
_cell.length_c   1.000
_cell.angle_alpha   90.00
_cell.angle_beta   90.00
_cell.angle_gamma   90.00
#
_symmetry.space_group_name_H-M   'P 1'
#
loop_
_entity.id
_entity.type
_entity.pdbx_description
1 polymer ?
#
loop_
_entity_poly.entity_id
_entity_poly.type
_entity_poly.pdbx_seq_one_letter_code
_entity_poly.pdbx_strand_id
1 'polypeptide(L)'
;LLLASIKGNVKCVKKLLGYKADPNQKDNDGLTALMLAVCSIEDESMQGNIVDILIKHKADVNLTDNGGVSALLLASIKGNVKCVKKLLGYKADPNQKDNDGLTALMLAVRLKKDESTRENVVDIFIKHKADVNLTDNRGRSVLQFASARRNVQILTKLLDNGADIVHRD
;
A
#
# COMPACT_ATOMS: atom_id res chain seq x y z
N LEU A 1 -0.61 -13.76 -17.15
CA LEU A 1 -0.97 -12.41 -16.67
C LEU A 1 0.13 -11.78 -15.83
N LEU A 2 0.67 -12.52 -14.85
CA LEU A 2 1.73 -12.07 -13.94
C LEU A 2 2.95 -11.47 -14.66
N LEU A 3 3.60 -12.22 -15.55
CA LEU A 3 4.77 -11.74 -16.32
C LEU A 3 4.47 -10.47 -17.15
N ALA A 4 3.29 -10.38 -17.75
CA ALA A 4 2.89 -9.21 -18.52
C ALA A 4 2.74 -7.96 -17.61
N SER A 5 2.30 -8.17 -16.37
CA SER A 5 2.13 -7.10 -15.36
C SER A 5 3.49 -6.63 -14.84
N ILE A 6 4.43 -7.55 -14.57
CA ILE A 6 5.83 -7.23 -14.20
C ILE A 6 6.48 -6.36 -15.28
N LYS A 7 6.31 -6.73 -16.55
CA LYS A 7 6.95 -6.05 -17.69
C LYS A 7 6.24 -4.77 -18.12
N GLY A 8 5.15 -4.37 -17.46
CA GLY A 8 4.43 -3.16 -17.85
C GLY A 8 3.70 -3.27 -19.20
N ASN A 9 3.49 -4.49 -19.72
CA ASN A 9 2.93 -4.69 -21.06
C ASN A 9 1.40 -4.56 -21.05
N VAL A 10 0.92 -3.32 -21.10
CA VAL A 10 -0.51 -2.95 -21.08
C VAL A 10 -1.32 -3.72 -22.14
N LYS A 11 -0.79 -3.87 -23.36
CA LYS A 11 -1.49 -4.56 -24.45
C LYS A 11 -1.71 -6.04 -24.13
N CYS A 12 -0.67 -6.72 -23.65
CA CYS A 12 -0.77 -8.12 -23.25
C CYS A 12 -1.68 -8.31 -22.03
N VAL A 13 -1.59 -7.43 -21.02
CA VAL A 13 -2.47 -7.47 -19.85
C VAL A 13 -3.95 -7.39 -20.28
N LYS A 14 -4.32 -6.39 -21.09
CA LYS A 14 -5.70 -6.25 -21.60
C LYS A 14 -6.15 -7.49 -22.39
N LYS A 15 -5.31 -8.01 -23.27
CA LYS A 15 -5.66 -9.16 -24.11
C LYS A 15 -5.88 -10.43 -23.26
N LEU A 16 -5.00 -10.69 -22.30
CA LEU A 16 -5.11 -11.85 -21.41
C LEU A 16 -6.37 -11.78 -20.55
N LEU A 17 -6.68 -10.61 -19.99
CA LEU A 17 -7.92 -10.41 -19.23
C LEU A 17 -9.17 -10.54 -20.11
N GLY A 18 -9.11 -10.09 -21.37
CA GLY A 18 -10.15 -10.31 -22.37
C GLY A 18 -10.42 -11.78 -22.68
N TYR A 19 -9.40 -12.63 -22.55
CA TYR A 19 -9.52 -14.09 -22.60
C TYR A 19 -9.81 -14.74 -21.24
N LYS A 20 -10.38 -13.97 -20.29
CA LYS A 20 -10.79 -14.44 -18.96
C LYS A 20 -9.66 -15.01 -18.11
N ALA A 21 -8.41 -14.59 -18.32
CA ALA A 21 -7.35 -14.89 -17.36
C ALA A 21 -7.74 -14.37 -15.97
N ASP A 22 -7.56 -15.20 -14.94
CA ASP A 22 -7.87 -14.82 -13.56
C ASP A 22 -6.93 -13.70 -13.09
N PRO A 23 -7.44 -12.49 -12.76
CA PRO A 23 -6.64 -11.40 -12.22
C PRO A 23 -6.06 -11.68 -10.81
N ASN A 24 -6.65 -12.64 -10.08
CA ASN A 24 -6.33 -12.97 -8.70
C ASN A 24 -5.45 -14.22 -8.57
N GLN A 25 -5.05 -14.82 -9.71
CA GLN A 25 -4.07 -15.89 -9.72
C GLN A 25 -2.80 -15.44 -9.00
N LYS A 26 -2.34 -16.27 -8.07
CA LYS A 26 -1.09 -16.10 -7.33
C LYS A 26 0.04 -16.91 -7.96
N ASP A 27 1.27 -16.41 -7.85
CA ASP A 27 2.47 -17.23 -8.05
C ASP A 27 2.85 -17.99 -6.77
N ASN A 28 4.04 -18.61 -6.78
CA ASN A 28 4.55 -19.42 -5.67
C ASN A 28 4.81 -18.60 -4.40
N ASP A 29 5.05 -17.30 -4.53
CA ASP A 29 5.26 -16.38 -3.39
C ASP A 29 3.94 -15.76 -2.91
N GLY A 30 2.82 -16.13 -3.54
CA GLY A 30 1.50 -15.60 -3.24
C GLY A 30 1.20 -14.27 -3.94
N LEU A 31 2.09 -13.79 -4.82
CA LEU A 31 1.95 -12.49 -5.47
C LEU A 31 0.92 -12.54 -6.58
N THR A 32 0.05 -11.53 -6.61
CA THR A 32 -0.93 -11.32 -7.68
C THR A 32 -0.38 -10.41 -8.78
N ALA A 33 -1.07 -10.36 -9.92
CA ALA A 33 -0.76 -9.42 -10.99
C ALA A 33 -0.73 -7.96 -10.52
N LEU A 34 -1.63 -7.60 -9.58
CA LEU A 34 -1.73 -6.27 -9.01
C LEU A 34 -0.49 -5.93 -8.18
N MET A 35 -0.07 -6.81 -7.27
CA MET A 35 1.14 -6.62 -6.47
C MET A 35 2.38 -6.48 -7.33
N LEU A 36 2.52 -7.34 -8.33
CA LEU A 36 3.65 -7.33 -9.26
C LEU A 36 3.71 -6.02 -10.06
N ALA A 37 2.58 -5.49 -10.51
CA ALA A 37 2.54 -4.19 -11.17
C ALA A 37 3.00 -3.05 -10.24
N VAL A 38 2.57 -3.06 -8.97
CA VAL A 38 2.95 -2.05 -7.97
C VAL A 38 4.45 -2.15 -7.61
N CYS A 39 4.98 -3.36 -7.47
CA CYS A 39 6.36 -3.57 -7.06
C CYS A 39 7.36 -3.35 -8.20
N SER A 40 7.07 -3.83 -9.42
CA SER A 40 8.07 -3.91 -10.49
C SER A 40 8.09 -2.73 -11.47
N ILE A 41 6.99 -1.98 -11.61
CA ILE A 41 6.93 -0.87 -12.57
C ILE A 41 7.40 0.42 -11.88
N GLU A 42 8.37 1.12 -12.48
CA GLU A 42 8.88 2.41 -12.01
C GLU A 42 8.12 3.60 -12.62
N ASP A 43 7.72 3.50 -13.89
CA ASP A 43 6.90 4.50 -14.56
C ASP A 43 5.50 4.56 -13.92
N GLU A 44 5.22 5.64 -13.19
CA GLU A 44 3.97 5.81 -12.47
C GLU A 44 2.73 5.89 -13.39
N SER A 45 2.88 6.37 -14.63
CA SER A 45 1.79 6.44 -15.60
C SER A 45 1.42 5.05 -16.10
N MET A 46 2.43 4.27 -16.48
CA MET A 46 2.27 2.88 -16.90
C MET A 46 1.73 2.01 -15.76
N GLN A 47 2.30 2.15 -14.57
CA GLN A 47 1.84 1.44 -13.38
C GLN A 47 0.38 1.78 -13.09
N GLY A 48 0.03 3.06 -13.07
CA GLY A 48 -1.32 3.53 -12.84
C GLY A 48 -2.32 2.95 -13.84
N ASN A 49 -1.93 2.83 -15.11
CA ASN A 49 -2.74 2.21 -16.16
C ASN A 49 -2.97 0.72 -15.92
N ILE A 50 -1.93 -0.04 -15.58
CA ILE A 50 -2.07 -1.48 -15.33
C ILE A 50 -2.90 -1.75 -14.07
N VAL A 51 -2.68 -0.98 -13.01
CA VAL A 51 -3.48 -1.05 -11.77
C VAL A 51 -4.96 -0.82 -12.09
N ASP A 52 -5.31 0.22 -12.86
CA ASP A 52 -6.70 0.45 -13.26
C ASP A 52 -7.28 -0.71 -14.07
N ILE A 53 -6.53 -1.24 -15.02
CA ILE A 53 -6.99 -2.32 -15.90
C ILE A 53 -7.28 -3.58 -15.07
N LEU A 54 -6.37 -3.95 -14.18
CA LEU A 54 -6.51 -5.12 -13.32
C LEU A 54 -7.72 -4.98 -12.41
N ILE A 55 -7.87 -3.85 -11.72
CA ILE A 55 -9.01 -3.61 -10.80
C ILE A 55 -10.34 -3.58 -11.56
N LYS A 56 -10.40 -2.94 -12.74
CA LYS A 56 -11.60 -2.96 -13.60
C LYS A 56 -11.99 -4.37 -14.05
N HIS A 57 -11.04 -5.29 -14.12
CA HIS A 57 -11.28 -6.71 -14.40
C HIS A 57 -11.45 -7.55 -13.13
N LYS A 58 -11.80 -6.92 -11.99
CA LYS A 58 -12.08 -7.59 -10.70
C LYS A 58 -10.85 -8.18 -10.00
N ALA A 59 -9.66 -7.60 -10.21
CA ALA A 59 -8.56 -7.85 -9.29
C ALA A 59 -8.95 -7.39 -7.88
N ASP A 60 -8.81 -8.29 -6.91
CA ASP A 60 -9.02 -7.99 -5.50
C ASP A 60 -7.81 -7.23 -4.95
N VAL A 61 -8.08 -6.01 -4.49
CA VAL A 61 -7.07 -5.07 -3.98
C VAL A 61 -6.52 -5.45 -2.61
N ASN A 62 -7.24 -6.31 -1.87
CA ASN A 62 -6.93 -6.70 -0.50
C ASN A 62 -6.31 -8.09 -0.38
N LEU A 63 -6.07 -8.78 -1.50
CA LEU A 63 -5.26 -10.00 -1.46
C LEU A 63 -3.86 -9.70 -0.92
N THR A 64 -3.28 -10.69 -0.26
CA THR A 64 -1.94 -10.66 0.30
C THR A 64 -1.07 -11.75 -0.29
N ASP A 65 0.24 -11.51 -0.33
CA ASP A 65 1.23 -12.56 -0.60
C ASP A 65 1.43 -13.48 0.62
N ASN A 66 2.37 -14.41 0.55
CA ASN A 66 2.66 -15.34 1.64
C ASN A 66 3.16 -14.64 2.93
N GLY A 67 3.65 -13.40 2.82
CA GLY A 67 4.08 -12.55 3.93
C GLY A 67 2.96 -11.67 4.52
N GLY A 68 1.73 -11.79 4.02
CA GLY A 68 0.64 -10.90 4.42
C GLY A 68 0.70 -9.53 3.73
N VAL A 69 1.58 -9.33 2.75
CA VAL A 69 1.79 -8.03 2.11
C VAL A 69 0.79 -7.84 0.99
N SER A 70 -0.01 -6.76 1.07
CA SER A 70 -0.94 -6.36 0.01
C SER A 70 -0.34 -5.34 -0.95
N ALA A 71 -1.05 -5.07 -2.06
CA ALA A 71 -0.65 -4.03 -3.02
C ALA A 71 -0.53 -2.64 -2.35
N LEU A 72 -1.37 -2.35 -1.35
CA LEU A 72 -1.33 -1.08 -0.63
C LEU A 72 -0.08 -0.98 0.25
N LEU A 73 0.30 -2.05 0.94
CA LEU A 73 1.54 -2.09 1.72
C LEU A 73 2.77 -1.89 0.81
N LEU A 74 2.81 -2.55 -0.35
CA LEU A 74 3.88 -2.35 -1.34
C LEU A 74 3.95 -0.89 -1.83
N ALA A 75 2.81 -0.28 -2.14
CA ALA A 75 2.76 1.11 -2.58
C ALA A 75 3.27 2.07 -1.49
N SER A 76 2.94 1.81 -0.23
CA SER A 76 3.43 2.57 0.93
C SER A 76 4.94 2.43 1.14
N ILE A 77 5.49 1.22 1.04
CA ILE A 77 6.95 0.97 1.16
C ILE A 77 7.73 1.70 0.06
N LYS A 78 7.15 1.81 -1.15
CA LYS A 78 7.75 2.57 -2.25
C LYS A 78 7.51 4.07 -2.17
N GLY A 79 6.65 4.53 -1.25
CA GLY A 79 6.22 5.93 -1.17
C GLY A 79 5.58 6.41 -2.48
N ASN A 80 4.85 5.54 -3.16
CA ASN A 80 4.20 5.87 -4.42
C ASN A 80 2.83 6.50 -4.14
N VAL A 81 2.82 7.82 -3.98
CA VAL A 81 1.65 8.63 -3.63
C VAL A 81 0.47 8.37 -4.56
N LYS A 82 0.71 8.29 -5.87
CA LYS A 82 -0.35 8.06 -6.87
C LYS A 82 -0.97 6.68 -6.72
N CYS A 83 -0.16 5.66 -6.50
CA CYS A 83 -0.63 4.29 -6.34
C CYS A 83 -1.39 4.10 -5.02
N VAL A 84 -0.88 4.66 -3.91
CA VAL A 84 -1.59 4.66 -2.61
C VAL A 84 -2.97 5.29 -2.77
N LYS A 85 -3.05 6.50 -3.34
CA LYS A 85 -4.33 7.21 -3.57
C LYS A 85 -5.29 6.38 -4.42
N LYS A 86 -4.77 5.71 -5.47
CA LYS A 86 -5.56 4.90 -6.38
C LYS A 86 -6.13 3.65 -5.68
N LEU A 87 -5.29 2.89 -4.98
CA LEU A 87 -5.70 1.67 -4.28
C LEU A 87 -6.75 1.97 -3.20
N LEU A 88 -6.55 3.01 -2.40
CA LEU A 88 -7.54 3.47 -1.42
C LEU A 88 -8.85 3.93 -2.08
N GLY A 89 -8.76 4.61 -3.22
CA GLY A 89 -9.94 4.97 -4.03
C GLY A 89 -10.72 3.75 -4.56
N TYR A 90 -10.04 2.61 -4.72
CA TYR A 90 -10.64 1.32 -5.04
C TYR A 90 -10.94 0.45 -3.81
N LYS A 91 -11.08 1.06 -2.63
CA LYS A 91 -11.46 0.40 -1.38
C LYS A 91 -10.45 -0.64 -0.88
N ALA A 92 -9.16 -0.43 -1.14
CA ALA A 92 -8.13 -1.13 -0.39
C ALA A 92 -8.27 -0.79 1.10
N ASP A 93 -8.15 -1.80 1.96
CA ASP A 93 -8.26 -1.64 3.41
C ASP A 93 -7.00 -0.94 3.96
N PRO A 94 -7.10 0.30 4.47
CA PRO A 94 -5.96 1.01 5.02
C PRO A 94 -5.39 0.36 6.30
N ASN A 95 -6.18 -0.49 6.96
CA ASN A 95 -5.88 -1.09 8.26
C ASN A 95 -5.36 -2.52 8.15
N GLN A 96 -5.27 -3.06 6.94
CA GLN A 96 -4.69 -4.37 6.70
C GLN A 96 -3.25 -4.42 7.21
N LYS A 97 -2.94 -5.52 7.90
CA LYS A 97 -1.62 -5.80 8.47
C LYS A 97 -0.91 -6.89 7.69
N ASP A 98 0.41 -6.76 7.55
CA ASP A 98 1.26 -7.89 7.16
C ASP A 98 1.48 -8.87 8.34
N ASN A 99 2.28 -9.91 8.12
CA ASN A 99 2.60 -10.91 9.14
C ASN A 99 3.40 -10.33 10.32
N ASP A 100 4.01 -9.15 10.20
CA ASP A 100 4.68 -8.43 11.29
C ASP A 100 3.72 -7.50 12.05
N GLY A 101 2.44 -7.45 11.65
CA GLY A 101 1.43 -6.58 12.22
C GLY A 101 1.47 -5.14 11.69
N LEU A 102 2.30 -4.86 10.68
CA LEU A 102 2.50 -3.50 10.17
C LEU A 102 1.39 -3.11 9.21
N THR A 103 0.84 -1.91 9.40
CA THR A 103 -0.11 -1.30 8.47
C THR A 103 0.60 -0.51 7.39
N ALA A 104 -0.12 -0.21 6.31
CA ALA A 104 0.39 0.63 5.23
C ALA A 104 0.78 2.05 5.70
N LEU A 105 0.11 2.59 6.72
CA LEU A 105 0.45 3.88 7.34
C LEU A 105 1.76 3.80 8.14
N MET A 106 1.98 2.75 8.94
CA MET A 106 3.25 2.54 9.65
C MET A 106 4.43 2.43 8.69
N LEU A 107 4.25 1.69 7.58
CA LEU A 107 5.27 1.54 6.54
C LEU A 107 5.57 2.86 5.84
N ALA A 108 4.53 3.66 5.55
CA ALA A 108 4.71 5.00 4.99
C ALA A 108 5.53 5.90 5.92
N VAL A 109 5.29 5.88 7.24
CA VAL A 109 6.07 6.68 8.20
C VAL A 109 7.53 6.21 8.30
N ARG A 110 7.79 4.90 8.14
CA ARG A 110 9.15 4.32 8.12
C ARG A 110 9.93 4.59 6.83
N LEU A 111 9.27 5.07 5.78
CA LEU A 111 9.84 5.33 4.45
C LEU A 111 11.10 6.21 4.52
N LYS A 112 12.17 5.78 3.85
CA LYS A 112 13.45 6.51 3.75
C LYS A 112 13.48 7.63 2.70
N LYS A 113 12.39 7.86 1.95
CA LYS A 113 12.29 9.01 1.01
C LYS A 113 12.21 10.34 1.77
N ASP A 114 12.16 11.43 1.01
CA ASP A 114 11.99 12.79 1.49
C ASP A 114 10.74 12.97 2.36
N GLU A 115 10.78 13.99 3.22
CA GLU A 115 9.70 14.26 4.18
C GLU A 115 8.39 14.65 3.50
N SER A 116 8.45 15.40 2.39
CA SER A 116 7.25 15.85 1.68
C SER A 116 6.45 14.68 1.10
N THR A 117 7.13 13.68 0.53
CA THR A 117 6.49 12.44 0.07
C THR A 117 5.84 11.71 1.24
N ARG A 118 6.54 11.61 2.37
CA ARG A 118 6.05 10.92 3.56
C ARG A 118 4.78 11.57 4.09
N GLU A 119 4.79 12.88 4.26
CA GLU A 119 3.65 13.67 4.72
C GLU A 119 2.46 13.55 3.78
N ASN A 120 2.69 13.63 2.46
CA ASN A 120 1.62 13.44 1.47
C ASN A 120 0.95 12.07 1.58
N VAL A 121 1.73 11.00 1.80
CA VAL A 121 1.18 9.66 2.00
C VAL A 121 0.40 9.56 3.31
N VAL A 122 0.91 10.14 4.40
CA VAL A 122 0.22 10.20 5.70
C VAL A 122 -1.11 10.94 5.58
N ASP A 123 -1.15 12.09 4.92
CA ASP A 123 -2.38 12.86 4.69
C ASP A 123 -3.42 12.06 3.92
N ILE A 124 -2.98 11.28 2.92
CA ILE A 124 -3.86 10.40 2.17
C ILE A 124 -4.46 9.33 3.08
N PHE A 125 -3.67 8.70 3.95
CA PHE A 125 -4.17 7.68 4.88
C PHE A 125 -5.16 8.26 5.91
N ILE A 126 -4.84 9.40 6.50
CA ILE A 126 -5.75 10.13 7.41
C ILE A 126 -7.07 10.45 6.70
N LYS A 127 -7.00 10.97 5.47
CA LYS A 127 -8.19 11.28 4.66
C LYS A 127 -9.06 10.04 4.39
N HIS A 128 -8.45 8.86 4.26
CA HIS A 128 -9.16 7.59 4.07
C HIS A 128 -9.46 6.87 5.39
N LYS A 129 -9.39 7.57 6.54
CA LYS A 129 -9.75 7.06 7.87
C LYS A 129 -8.96 5.82 8.27
N ALA A 130 -7.67 5.77 7.93
CA ALA A 130 -6.76 4.78 8.48
C ALA A 130 -6.74 4.92 10.02
N ASP A 131 -6.79 3.79 10.72
CA ASP A 131 -6.71 3.76 12.17
C ASP A 131 -5.26 4.01 12.61
N VAL A 132 -5.06 5.16 13.26
CA VAL A 132 -3.75 5.62 13.73
C VAL A 132 -3.31 4.94 15.04
N ASN A 133 -4.19 4.19 15.70
CA ASN A 133 -3.92 3.53 16.98
C ASN A 133 -3.65 2.03 16.85
N LEU A 134 -3.62 1.49 15.64
CA LEU A 134 -3.14 0.13 15.43
C LEU A 134 -1.68 0.00 15.85
N THR A 135 -1.32 -1.18 16.36
CA THR A 135 0.04 -1.56 16.74
C THR A 135 0.54 -2.73 15.90
N ASP A 136 1.85 -2.78 15.69
CA ASP A 136 2.51 -3.96 15.13
C ASP A 136 2.61 -5.09 16.16
N ASN A 137 3.18 -6.24 15.77
CA ASN A 137 3.33 -7.40 16.66
C ASN A 137 4.28 -7.15 17.86
N ARG A 138 4.96 -6.00 17.90
CA ARG A 138 5.80 -5.57 19.02
C ARG A 138 5.13 -4.47 19.86
N GLY A 139 3.83 -4.23 19.67
CA GLY A 139 3.08 -3.19 20.38
C GLY A 139 3.35 -1.78 19.87
N ARG A 140 4.05 -1.61 18.73
CA ARG A 140 4.45 -0.28 18.27
C ARG A 140 3.39 0.40 17.42
N SER A 141 2.96 1.59 17.82
CA SER A 141 2.02 2.42 17.07
C SER A 141 2.72 3.28 16.01
N VAL A 142 1.95 3.82 15.06
CA VAL A 142 2.47 4.78 14.07
C VAL A 142 3.10 6.01 14.74
N LEU A 143 2.56 6.45 15.88
CA LEU A 143 3.08 7.59 16.63
C LEU A 143 4.50 7.32 17.14
N GLN A 144 4.77 6.11 17.65
CA GLN A 144 6.11 5.72 18.09
C GLN A 144 7.11 5.68 16.91
N PHE A 145 6.68 5.22 15.73
CA PHE A 145 7.51 5.29 14.52
C PHE A 145 7.81 6.74 14.10
N ALA A 146 6.84 7.65 14.19
CA ALA A 146 7.03 9.07 13.89
C ALA A 146 8.01 9.74 14.87
N SER A 147 7.85 9.47 16.18
CA SER A 147 8.73 9.95 17.26
C SER A 147 10.19 9.54 17.03
N ALA A 148 10.43 8.27 16.68
CA ALA A 148 11.78 7.77 16.42
C ALA A 148 12.48 8.49 15.25
N ARG A 149 11.71 9.07 14.32
CA ARG A 149 12.24 9.83 13.18
C ARG A 149 12.37 11.34 13.44
N ARG A 150 11.93 11.83 14.61
CA ARG A 150 11.91 13.25 14.96
C ARG A 150 11.12 14.13 13.97
N ASN A 151 10.14 13.56 13.27
CA ASN A 151 9.29 14.30 12.33
C ASN A 151 8.08 14.89 13.09
N VAL A 152 8.24 16.13 13.56
CA VAL A 152 7.22 16.83 14.36
C VAL A 152 5.92 17.04 13.58
N GLN A 153 5.99 17.27 12.27
CA GLN A 153 4.81 17.55 11.45
C GLN A 153 3.89 16.34 11.34
N ILE A 154 4.44 15.16 11.04
CA ILE A 154 3.69 13.90 11.04
C ILE A 154 3.17 13.58 12.44
N LEU A 155 3.99 13.81 13.47
CA LEU A 155 3.59 13.58 14.86
C LEU A 155 2.36 14.43 15.23
N THR A 156 2.38 15.74 14.94
CA THR A 156 1.23 16.63 15.15
C THR A 156 0.01 16.15 14.37
N LYS A 157 0.15 15.82 13.08
CA LYS A 157 -0.96 15.31 12.26
C LYS A 157 -1.60 14.06 12.86
N LEU A 158 -0.80 13.14 13.37
CA LEU A 158 -1.31 11.91 13.99
C LEU A 158 -2.06 12.24 15.29
N LEU A 159 -1.52 13.11 16.15
CA LEU A 159 -2.17 13.54 17.39
C LEU A 159 -3.51 14.27 17.12
N ASP A 160 -3.51 15.18 16.14
CA ASP A 160 -4.72 15.90 15.72
C ASP A 160 -5.81 14.95 15.19
N ASN A 161 -5.43 13.75 14.76
CA ASN A 161 -6.34 12.70 14.28
C ASN A 161 -6.52 11.54 15.27
N GLY A 162 -6.29 11.82 16.56
CA GLY A 162 -6.66 10.91 17.65
C GLY A 162 -5.64 9.81 17.94
N ALA A 163 -4.37 10.01 17.56
CA ALA A 163 -3.31 9.08 17.98
C ALA A 163 -3.09 9.15 19.49
N ASP A 164 -3.15 7.99 20.14
CA ASP A 164 -2.94 7.88 21.58
C ASP A 164 -1.45 8.03 21.93
N ILE A 165 -1.18 8.91 22.90
CA ILE A 165 0.17 9.15 23.42
C ILE A 165 0.64 7.97 24.31
N VAL A 166 -0.31 7.21 24.84
CA VAL A 166 -0.09 6.18 25.86
C VAL A 166 -0.69 4.87 25.37
N HIS A 167 -0.08 4.24 24.36
CA HIS A 167 -0.28 2.80 24.16
C HIS A 167 0.30 2.10 25.39
N ARG A 168 -0.54 1.81 26.38
CA ARG A 168 -0.18 0.95 27.50
C ARG A 168 -0.15 -0.47 26.96
N ASP A 169 1.00 -1.12 27.15
CA ASP A 169 1.19 -2.56 26.97
C ASP A 169 0.17 -3.38 27.78
#